data_AF-A0ABD5NI37-F1
#
_entry.id   AF-A0ABD5NI37-F1
#
_cell.length_a   1.000
_cell.length_b   1.000
_cell.length_c   1.000
_cell.angle_alpha   90.00
_cell.angle_beta   90.00
_cell.angle_gamma   90.00
#
_symmetry.space_group_name_H-M   'P 1'
#
loop_
_entity.id
_entity.type
_entity.pdbx_description
1 polymer ?
#
loop_
_entity_poly.entity_id
_entity_poly.type
_entity_poly.pdbx_seq_one_letter_code
_entity_poly.pdbx_strand_id
1 'polypeptide(L)'
;MEEVPSRQPAWSRPADRAIVEFLADRNAEYPAIVANRIGMHAPYVERRCEVLAERGLLEAVSGEVVYRLTDTGERAADTGILPE
;
A
#
# COMPACT_ATOMS: atom_id res chain seq x y z
N MET A 1 -24.40 -16.27 7.55
CA MET A 1 -23.02 -15.95 7.15
C MET A 1 -23.09 -14.51 6.69
N GLU A 2 -22.89 -13.59 7.63
CA GLU A 2 -23.05 -12.16 7.38
C GLU A 2 -21.72 -11.69 6.78
N GLU A 3 -21.72 -11.34 5.49
CA GLU A 3 -20.60 -10.60 4.90
C GLU A 3 -20.53 -9.27 5.66
N VAL A 4 -19.60 -9.17 6.61
CA VAL A 4 -19.21 -7.88 7.18
C VAL A 4 -18.60 -7.10 6.01
N PRO A 5 -19.23 -6.02 5.51
CA PRO A 5 -18.53 -5.18 4.57
C PRO A 5 -17.35 -4.63 5.33
N SER A 6 -16.14 -5.10 5.03
CA SER A 6 -14.90 -4.51 5.49
C SER A 6 -14.92 -3.07 4.99
N ARG A 7 -15.43 -2.16 5.82
CA ARG A 7 -15.61 -0.74 5.47
C ARG A 7 -14.21 -0.17 5.35
N GLN A 8 -13.74 -0.10 4.11
CA GLN A 8 -12.47 0.55 3.83
C GLN A 8 -12.60 2.02 4.26
N PRO A 9 -11.54 2.62 4.82
CA PRO A 9 -11.56 4.02 5.22
C PRO A 9 -11.94 4.93 4.05
N ALA A 10 -12.63 6.04 4.32
CA ALA A 10 -13.08 6.96 3.26
C ALA A 10 -11.92 7.59 2.46
N TRP A 11 -10.72 7.65 3.03
CA TRP A 11 -9.52 8.14 2.36
C TRP A 11 -8.95 7.14 1.35
N SER A 12 -9.19 5.84 1.58
CA SER A 12 -8.56 4.75 0.84
C SER A 12 -9.06 4.68 -0.60
N ARG A 13 -8.19 4.19 -1.47
CA ARG A 13 -8.44 3.95 -2.88
C ARG A 13 -8.14 2.49 -3.19
N PRO A 14 -8.79 1.90 -4.22
CA PRO A 14 -8.49 0.53 -4.64
C PRO A 14 -6.99 0.29 -4.91
N ALA A 15 -6.30 1.31 -5.42
CA ALA A 15 -4.86 1.30 -5.62
C ALA A 15 -4.05 1.09 -4.33
N ASP A 16 -4.48 1.65 -3.20
CA ASP A 16 -3.77 1.53 -1.93
C ASP A 16 -3.69 0.09 -1.46
N ARG A 17 -4.81 -0.60 -1.55
CA ARG A 17 -4.90 -2.02 -1.22
C ARG A 17 -3.98 -2.84 -2.13
N ALA A 18 -4.04 -2.61 -3.44
CA ALA A 18 -3.18 -3.31 -4.38
C ALA A 18 -1.67 -3.05 -4.14
N ILE A 19 -1.30 -1.82 -3.74
CA ILE A 19 0.08 -1.47 -3.37
C ILE A 19 0.51 -2.23 -2.11
N VAL A 20 -0.32 -2.23 -1.07
CA VAL A 20 -0.03 -2.90 0.21
C VAL A 20 0.06 -4.42 0.04
N GLU A 21 -0.87 -5.03 -0.70
CA GLU A 21 -0.84 -6.46 -1.02
C GLU A 21 0.41 -6.82 -1.82
N PHE A 22 0.78 -6.01 -2.83
CA PHE A 22 1.98 -6.26 -3.63
C PHE A 22 3.27 -6.19 -2.81
N LEU A 23 3.37 -5.23 -1.88
CA LEU A 23 4.53 -5.09 -1.00
C LEU A 23 4.55 -6.11 0.14
N ALA A 24 3.42 -6.73 0.50
CA ALA A 24 3.42 -7.83 1.47
C ALA A 24 4.23 -9.03 0.95
N ASP A 25 4.18 -9.27 -0.36
CA ASP A 25 4.97 -10.33 -1.01
C ASP A 25 6.44 -9.92 -1.24
N ARG A 26 6.80 -8.64 -1.04
CA ARG A 26 8.08 -8.05 -1.47
C ARG A 26 8.63 -7.06 -0.45
N ASN A 27 9.82 -7.35 0.09
CA ASN A 27 10.44 -6.56 1.15
C ASN A 27 10.42 -5.04 0.89
N ALA A 28 10.99 -4.56 -0.22
CA ALA A 28 10.92 -3.16 -0.65
C ALA A 28 10.91 -3.08 -2.18
N GLU A 29 10.16 -2.14 -2.76
CA GLU A 29 10.08 -1.99 -4.22
C GLU A 29 9.91 -0.53 -4.66
N TYR A 30 10.36 -0.23 -5.88
CA TYR A 30 10.18 1.07 -6.52
C TYR A 30 8.71 1.29 -6.92
N PRO A 31 8.11 2.48 -6.68
CA PRO A 31 6.75 2.81 -7.11
C PRO A 31 6.49 2.53 -8.59
N ALA A 32 7.47 2.77 -9.46
CA ALA A 32 7.36 2.50 -10.89
C ALA A 32 7.19 1.00 -11.20
N ILE A 33 7.87 0.13 -10.44
CA ILE A 33 7.74 -1.33 -10.58
C ILE A 33 6.40 -1.80 -10.01
N VAL A 34 6.01 -1.29 -8.84
CA VAL A 34 4.67 -1.55 -8.26
C VAL A 34 3.59 -1.17 -9.26
N ALA A 35 3.65 0.04 -9.83
CA ALA A 35 2.70 0.54 -10.81
C ALA A 35 2.59 -0.34 -12.05
N ASN A 36 3.72 -0.78 -12.58
CA ASN A 36 3.75 -1.71 -13.71
C ASN A 36 3.04 -3.04 -13.38
N ARG A 37 3.23 -3.55 -12.15
CA ARG A 37 2.68 -4.84 -11.71
C ARG A 37 1.19 -4.78 -11.42
N ILE A 38 0.71 -3.69 -10.83
CA ILE A 38 -0.72 -3.51 -10.52
C ILE A 38 -1.51 -2.87 -11.67
N GLY A 39 -0.86 -2.62 -12.82
CA GLY A 39 -1.50 -2.08 -14.03
C GLY A 39 -1.93 -0.62 -13.90
N MET A 40 -1.16 0.20 -13.19
CA MET A 40 -1.46 1.62 -12.92
C MET A 40 -0.34 2.55 -13.40
N HIS A 41 -0.65 3.85 -13.50
CA HIS A 41 0.33 4.87 -13.86
C HIS A 41 1.28 5.17 -12.69
N ALA A 42 2.58 5.18 -12.97
CA ALA A 42 3.63 5.39 -11.95
C ALA A 42 3.44 6.68 -11.12
N PRO A 43 3.19 7.87 -11.69
CA PRO A 43 3.00 9.10 -10.89
C PRO A 43 1.80 9.03 -9.93
N TYR A 44 0.78 8.25 -10.30
CA TYR A 44 -0.36 8.04 -9.41
C TYR A 44 0.02 7.13 -8.24
N VAL A 45 0.73 6.04 -8.51
CA VAL A 45 1.21 5.11 -7.47
C VAL A 45 2.21 5.77 -6.55
N GLU A 46 3.14 6.58 -7.06
CA GLU A 46 4.07 7.38 -6.24
C GLU A 46 3.32 8.23 -5.21
N ARG A 47 2.32 9.02 -5.66
CA ARG A 47 1.49 9.81 -4.75
C ARG A 47 0.72 8.95 -3.75
N ARG A 48 0.28 7.75 -4.14
CA ARG A 48 -0.39 6.84 -3.21
C ARG A 48 0.58 6.27 -2.19
N CYS A 49 1.80 5.90 -2.58
CA CYS A 49 2.85 5.46 -1.68
C CYS A 49 3.22 6.54 -0.65
N GLU A 50 3.30 7.81 -1.07
CA GLU A 50 3.49 8.94 -0.16
C GLU A 50 2.37 9.02 0.88
N VAL A 51 1.10 8.99 0.47
CA VAL A 51 -0.03 9.03 1.41
C VAL A 51 -0.03 7.83 2.35
N LEU A 52 0.33 6.64 1.87
CA LEU A 52 0.44 5.45 2.70
C LEU A 52 1.61 5.55 3.69
N ALA A 53 2.71 6.19 3.30
CA ALA A 53 3.84 6.44 4.18
C ALA A 53 3.52 7.49 5.26
N GLU A 54 2.83 8.58 4.89
CA GLU A 54 2.30 9.56 5.85
C GLU A 54 1.38 8.93 6.90
N ARG A 55 0.68 7.86 6.52
CA ARG A 55 -0.20 7.08 7.39
C ARG A 55 0.50 5.97 8.16
N GLY A 56 1.82 5.81 7.97
CA GLY A 56 2.63 4.80 8.64
C GLY A 56 2.36 3.38 8.18
N LEU A 57 1.75 3.17 7.01
CA LEU A 57 1.58 1.85 6.39
C LEU A 57 2.80 1.45 5.58
N LEU A 58 3.44 2.45 4.97
CA LEU A 58 4.71 2.30 4.27
C LEU A 58 5.79 3.13 4.95
N GLU A 59 7.03 2.82 4.64
CA GLU A 59 8.16 3.71 4.89
C GLU A 59 9.06 3.74 3.66
N ALA A 60 9.63 4.92 3.38
CA ALA A 60 10.63 5.06 2.34
C ALA A 60 12.00 4.63 2.89
N VAL A 61 12.72 3.81 2.15
CA VAL A 61 14.05 3.36 2.57
C VAL A 61 15.08 4.46 2.25
N SER A 62 15.72 5.01 3.27
CA SER A 62 16.70 6.09 3.10
C SER A 62 17.90 5.63 2.26
N GLY A 63 17.98 6.08 1.01
CA GLY A 63 19.04 5.76 0.06
C GLY A 63 18.53 5.51 -1.36
N GLU A 64 17.29 5.03 -1.49
CA GLU A 64 16.62 4.76 -2.76
C GLU A 64 15.14 5.14 -2.64
N VAL A 65 14.49 5.59 -3.72
CA VAL A 65 13.04 5.91 -3.70
C VAL A 65 12.23 4.60 -3.80
N VAL A 66 12.41 3.72 -2.82
CA VAL A 66 11.69 2.46 -2.66
C VAL A 66 10.85 2.50 -1.38
N TYR A 67 9.71 1.82 -1.43
CA TYR A 67 8.81 1.71 -0.28
C TYR A 67 8.76 0.26 0.20
N ARG A 68 8.71 0.08 1.52
CA ARG A 68 8.42 -1.19 2.18
C ARG A 68 7.22 -1.05 3.10
N LEU A 69 6.59 -2.18 3.44
CA LEU A 69 5.59 -2.20 4.50
C LEU A 69 6.23 -1.91 5.86
N THR A 70 5.46 -1.25 6.72
CA THR A 70 5.70 -1.25 8.17
C THR A 70 4.97 -2.42 8.83
N ASP A 71 5.19 -2.65 10.13
CA ASP A 71 4.39 -3.61 10.91
C ASP A 71 2.87 -3.34 10.85
N THR A 72 2.47 -2.09 10.64
CA THR A 72 1.05 -1.73 10.46
C THR A 72 0.58 -2.05 9.06
N GLY A 73 1.41 -1.80 8.04
CA GLY A 73 1.14 -2.20 6.66
C GLY A 73 0.99 -3.72 6.49
N GLU A 74 1.87 -4.50 7.13
CA GLU A 74 1.83 -5.96 7.11
C GLU A 74 0.53 -6.51 7.68
N ARG A 75 0.11 -5.99 8.85
CA ARG A 75 -1.19 -6.37 9.45
C ARG A 75 -2.38 -5.95 8.58
N ALA A 76 -2.28 -4.80 7.91
CA ALA A 76 -3.32 -4.34 7.00
C ALA A 76 -3.43 -5.23 5.76
N ALA A 77 -2.30 -5.73 5.23
CA ALA A 77 -2.27 -6.71 4.14
C ALA A 77 -2.89 -8.04 4.57
N ASP A 78 -2.50 -8.58 5.73
CA ASP A 78 -2.98 -9.86 6.27
C ASP A 78 -4.50 -9.84 6.53
N THR A 79 -5.00 -8.75 7.14
CA THR A 79 -6.43 -8.59 7.42
C THR A 79 -7.25 -8.14 6.19
N GLY A 80 -6.59 -7.62 5.15
CA GLY A 80 -7.23 -7.00 3.99
C GLY A 80 -7.95 -5.68 4.32
N ILE A 81 -7.66 -5.06 5.47
CA ILE A 81 -8.33 -3.86 5.97
C ILE A 81 -7.29 -2.78 6.25
N LEU A 82 -7.43 -1.63 5.60
CA LEU A 82 -6.60 -0.47 5.88
C LEU A 82 -7.10 0.24 7.16
N PRO A 83 -6.20 0.71 8.05
CA PRO A 83 -6.57 1.47 9.24
C PRO A 83 -7.11 2.86 8.87
N GLU A 84 -7.96 3.43 9.72
CA GLU A 84 -8.55 4.77 9.52
C GLU A 84 -7.51 5.91 9.55
#